data_AF-A0A7C5D1N8-F1
#
_entry.id   AF-A0A7C5D1N8-F1
#
_cell.length_a   1.000
_cell.length_b   1.000
_cell.length_c   1.000
_cell.angle_alpha   90.00
_cell.angle_beta   90.00
_cell.angle_gamma   90.00
#
_symmetry.space_group_name_H-M   'P 1'
#
loop_
_entity.id
_entity.type
_entity.pdbx_description
1 polymer ?
#
loop_
_entity_poly.entity_id
_entity_poly.type
_entity_poly.pdbx_seq_one_letter_code
_entity_poly.pdbx_strand_id
1 'polypeptide(L)'
;RIDVQTAHKINDKYNKSHVIFFRLEEESMGTIKLFDIAGRWLDVLNYGRVLVLDEFDRSLHPNILDALLSQFHDTRTNRNGAQLVFTTHNTHILTLDNFRRDQIWFTEKDPESGATDFYSLYEISGVRKDENVAKGYLSGRYGAVPFIGGLL
;
A
#
# COMPACT_ATOMS: atom_id res chain seq x y z
N ARG A 1 15.97 -12.57 -22.90
CA ARG A 1 15.49 -12.94 -21.54
C ARG A 1 16.49 -12.34 -20.56
N ILE A 2 16.04 -11.47 -19.66
CA ILE A 2 16.89 -10.88 -18.62
C ILE A 2 16.93 -11.90 -17.48
N ASP A 3 18.12 -12.26 -17.00
CA ASP A 3 18.32 -13.07 -15.80
C ASP A 3 18.62 -12.12 -14.64
N VAL A 4 17.79 -12.17 -13.59
CA VAL A 4 17.89 -11.27 -12.44
C VAL A 4 18.26 -12.09 -11.22
N GLN A 5 19.33 -11.67 -10.55
CA GLN A 5 19.81 -12.27 -9.31
C GLN A 5 19.91 -11.20 -8.22
N THR A 6 19.64 -11.61 -6.99
CA THR A 6 19.85 -10.81 -5.77
C THR A 6 21.12 -11.28 -5.08
N ALA A 7 21.76 -10.38 -4.34
CA ALA A 7 23.00 -10.66 -3.62
C ALA A 7 22.85 -10.33 -2.14
N HIS A 8 23.11 -11.31 -1.28
CA HIS A 8 22.98 -11.20 0.18
C HIS A 8 24.35 -11.31 0.83
N LYS A 9 24.73 -10.27 1.55
CA LYS A 9 25.98 -10.25 2.32
C LYS A 9 25.72 -10.83 3.70
N ILE A 10 26.38 -11.95 4.01
CA ILE A 10 26.33 -12.60 5.33
C ILE A 10 27.70 -12.54 5.99
N ASN A 11 27.74 -12.41 7.31
CA ASN A 11 28.97 -12.55 8.08
C ASN A 11 28.95 -13.91 8.77
N ASP A 12 30.04 -14.68 8.65
CA ASP A 12 30.17 -15.91 9.41
C ASP A 12 30.54 -15.62 10.88
N LYS A 13 30.60 -16.70 11.68
CA LYS A 13 30.98 -16.63 13.11
C LYS A 13 32.41 -16.11 13.37
N TYR A 14 33.20 -15.93 12.32
CA TYR A 14 34.56 -15.37 12.37
C TYR A 14 34.64 -13.95 11.77
N ASN A 15 33.49 -13.28 11.59
CA ASN A 15 33.38 -11.95 10.96
C ASN A 15 33.90 -11.88 9.53
N LYS A 16 34.02 -13.01 8.82
CA LYS A 16 34.33 -12.99 7.39
C LYS A 16 33.04 -12.80 6.61
N SER A 17 33.02 -11.81 5.72
CA SER A 17 31.87 -11.55 4.85
C SER A 17 31.85 -12.49 3.65
N HIS A 18 30.69 -13.07 3.38
CA HIS A 18 30.39 -13.86 2.19
C HIS A 18 29.21 -13.25 1.45
N VAL A 19 29.15 -13.45 0.14
CA VAL A 19 28.03 -13.01 -0.70
C VAL A 19 27.38 -14.25 -1.30
N ILE A 20 26.08 -14.41 -1.07
CA ILE A 20 25.28 -15.49 -1.65
C ILE A 20 24.33 -14.89 -2.66
N PHE A 21 24.24 -15.53 -3.83
CA PHE A 21 23.33 -15.13 -4.89
C PHE A 21 22.08 -16.01 -4.87
N PHE A 22 20.93 -15.39 -5.06
CA PHE A 22 19.66 -16.07 -5.28
C PHE A 22 19.09 -15.63 -6.62
N ARG A 23 18.39 -16.53 -7.29
CA ARG A 23 17.52 -16.16 -8.41
C ARG A 23 16.34 -15.39 -7.83
N LEU A 24 15.77 -14.46 -8.60
CA LEU A 24 14.62 -13.69 -8.14
C LEU A 24 13.45 -14.57 -7.68
N GLU A 25 13.26 -15.74 -8.30
CA GLU A 25 12.22 -16.72 -7.94
C GLU A 25 12.42 -17.37 -6.56
N GLU A 26 13.64 -17.33 -6.01
CA GLU A 26 13.99 -17.87 -4.69
C GLU A 26 13.80 -16.84 -3.57
N GLU A 27 13.48 -15.59 -3.93
CA GLU A 27 13.25 -14.51 -2.99
C GLU A 27 11.86 -14.56 -2.35
N SER A 28 11.70 -13.80 -1.27
CA SER A 28 10.38 -13.58 -0.69
C SER A 28 9.41 -12.92 -1.69
N MET A 29 8.13 -13.22 -1.56
CA MET A 29 7.08 -12.57 -2.36
C MET A 29 7.12 -11.04 -2.25
N GLY A 30 7.48 -10.50 -1.08
CA GLY A 30 7.63 -9.07 -0.87
C GLY A 30 8.78 -8.49 -1.70
N THR A 31 9.94 -9.16 -1.71
CA THR A 31 11.10 -8.75 -2.54
C THR A 31 10.74 -8.76 -4.02
N ILE A 32 10.12 -9.84 -4.50
CA ILE A 32 9.69 -9.99 -5.89
C ILE A 32 8.74 -8.85 -6.26
N LYS A 33 7.72 -8.59 -5.42
CA LYS A 33 6.76 -7.52 -5.66
C LYS A 33 7.41 -6.13 -5.72
N LEU A 34 8.33 -5.83 -4.81
CA LEU A 34 9.06 -4.56 -4.82
C LEU A 34 9.86 -4.40 -6.10
N PHE A 35 10.52 -5.46 -6.56
CA PHE A 35 11.25 -5.47 -7.81
C PHE A 35 10.31 -5.25 -9.01
N ASP A 36 9.15 -5.91 -9.04
CA ASP A 36 8.15 -5.80 -10.11
C ASP A 36 7.55 -4.39 -10.25
N ILE A 37 7.50 -3.62 -9.17
CA ILE A 37 7.02 -2.23 -9.20
C ILE A 37 8.14 -1.20 -9.36
N ALA A 38 9.39 -1.54 -9.02
CA ALA A 38 10.50 -0.57 -8.89
C ALA A 38 10.70 0.32 -10.12
N GLY A 39 10.67 -0.26 -11.34
CA GLY A 39 10.84 0.51 -12.57
C GLY A 39 9.76 1.56 -12.78
N ARG A 40 8.49 1.18 -12.60
CA ARG A 40 7.33 2.08 -12.71
C ARG A 40 7.33 3.12 -11.59
N TRP A 41 7.73 2.71 -10.40
CA TRP A 41 7.82 3.58 -9.22
C TRP A 41 8.82 4.72 -9.44
N LEU A 42 10.02 4.39 -9.90
CA LEU A 42 11.06 5.37 -10.22
C LEU A 42 10.66 6.30 -11.37
N ASP A 43 10.11 5.74 -12.45
CA ASP A 43 9.62 6.52 -13.60
C ASP A 43 8.55 7.54 -13.18
N VAL A 44 7.60 7.12 -12.35
CA VAL A 44 6.51 7.98 -11.87
C VAL A 44 7.03 9.15 -11.02
N LEU A 45 7.93 8.89 -10.07
CA LEU A 45 8.55 9.94 -9.25
C LEU A 45 9.43 10.89 -10.09
N ASN A 46 10.16 10.37 -11.08
CA ASN A 46 11.05 11.15 -11.94
C ASN A 46 10.32 12.06 -12.92
N TYR A 47 9.12 11.69 -13.35
CA TYR A 47 8.39 12.43 -14.38
C TYR A 47 7.04 13.00 -13.93
N GLY A 48 6.68 12.86 -12.64
CA GLY A 48 5.44 13.43 -12.12
C GLY A 48 4.18 12.75 -12.65
N ARG A 49 4.24 11.44 -12.90
CA ARG A 49 3.14 10.67 -13.49
C ARG A 49 2.17 10.17 -12.43
N VAL A 50 1.11 9.49 -12.87
CA VAL A 50 0.18 8.77 -12.01
C VAL A 50 0.53 7.29 -12.04
N LEU A 51 0.70 6.68 -10.87
CA LEU A 51 0.82 5.23 -10.71
C LEU A 51 -0.46 4.68 -10.09
N VAL A 52 -1.06 3.68 -10.75
CA VAL A 52 -2.23 2.97 -10.24
C VAL A 52 -1.82 1.54 -9.87
N LEU A 53 -2.07 1.13 -8.62
CA LEU A 53 -1.74 -0.21 -8.11
C LEU A 53 -2.94 -0.86 -7.44
N ASP A 54 -3.27 -2.06 -7.87
CA ASP A 54 -4.25 -2.89 -7.17
C ASP A 54 -3.56 -3.71 -6.06
N GLU A 55 -4.23 -3.87 -4.92
CA GLU A 55 -3.77 -4.58 -3.72
C GLU A 55 -2.31 -4.26 -3.37
N PHE A 56 -1.98 -2.97 -3.24
CA PHE A 56 -0.61 -2.50 -3.10
C PHE A 56 0.08 -3.06 -1.83
N ASP A 57 -0.67 -3.33 -0.79
CA ASP A 57 -0.24 -3.91 0.48
C ASP A 57 0.09 -5.41 0.43
N ARG A 58 -0.39 -6.16 -0.59
CA ARG A 58 -0.21 -7.61 -0.66
C ARG A 58 1.25 -8.04 -0.53
N SER A 59 1.54 -8.91 0.43
CA SER A 59 2.89 -9.45 0.71
C SER A 59 3.94 -8.41 1.15
N LEU A 60 3.55 -7.16 1.43
CA LEU A 60 4.44 -6.14 1.98
C LEU A 60 4.22 -6.01 3.50
N HIS A 61 5.34 -5.90 4.23
CA HIS A 61 5.27 -5.55 5.64
C HIS A 61 4.77 -4.09 5.79
N PRO A 62 3.92 -3.76 6.78
CA PRO A 62 3.38 -2.41 6.96
C PRO A 62 4.43 -1.30 6.96
N ASN A 63 5.57 -1.48 7.66
CA ASN A 63 6.66 -0.49 7.65
C ASN A 63 7.25 -0.21 6.25
N ILE A 64 7.27 -1.21 5.36
CA ILE A 64 7.73 -1.01 3.97
C ILE A 64 6.71 -0.17 3.22
N LEU A 65 5.43 -0.47 3.43
CA LEU A 65 4.32 0.28 2.83
C LEU A 65 4.34 1.75 3.27
N ASP A 66 4.50 2.02 4.56
CA ASP A 66 4.66 3.39 5.10
C ASP A 66 5.87 4.10 4.48
N ALA A 67 7.02 3.41 4.39
CA ALA A 67 8.23 3.97 3.77
C ALA A 67 8.00 4.33 2.29
N LEU A 68 7.29 3.49 1.54
CA LEU A 68 6.94 3.74 0.15
C LEU A 68 5.98 4.93 0.01
N LEU A 69 4.90 4.96 0.80
CA LEU A 69 3.94 6.07 0.80
C LEU A 69 4.62 7.41 1.15
N SER A 70 5.54 7.41 2.12
CA SER A 70 6.29 8.61 2.52
C SER A 70 7.02 9.27 1.34
N GLN A 71 7.44 8.50 0.33
CA GLN A 71 8.12 9.05 -0.85
C GLN A 71 7.21 9.93 -1.71
N PHE A 72 5.90 9.66 -1.74
CA PHE A 72 4.92 10.47 -2.46
C PHE A 72 4.55 11.74 -1.68
N HIS A 73 4.70 11.73 -0.35
CA HIS A 73 4.44 12.88 0.52
C HIS A 73 5.63 13.83 0.68
N ASP A 74 6.87 13.33 0.52
CA ASP A 74 8.08 14.14 0.66
C ASP A 74 8.46 14.84 -0.66
N THR A 75 8.57 16.17 -0.63
CA THR A 75 8.91 17.00 -1.80
C THR A 75 10.35 16.77 -2.29
N ARG A 76 11.22 16.19 -1.47
CA ARG A 76 12.60 15.84 -1.86
C ARG A 76 12.64 14.64 -2.78
N THR A 77 11.75 13.68 -2.58
CA THR A 77 11.60 12.46 -3.39
C THR A 77 10.58 12.66 -4.51
N ASN A 78 9.44 13.29 -4.23
CA ASN A 78 8.38 13.59 -5.19
C ASN A 78 8.48 15.04 -5.70
N ARG A 79 9.56 15.36 -6.41
CA ARG A 79 9.83 16.73 -6.91
C ARG A 79 8.89 17.18 -8.01
N ASN A 80 8.29 16.22 -8.73
CA ASN A 80 7.52 16.48 -9.94
C ASN A 80 6.01 16.32 -9.74
N GLY A 81 5.55 16.16 -8.50
CA GLY A 81 4.11 16.05 -8.20
C GLY A 81 3.46 14.77 -8.70
N ALA A 82 4.20 13.66 -8.66
CA ALA A 82 3.70 12.33 -8.93
C ALA A 82 2.53 11.95 -8.01
N GLN A 83 1.61 11.14 -8.52
CA GLN A 83 0.44 10.69 -7.79
C GLN A 83 0.42 9.16 -7.70
N LEU A 84 0.00 8.65 -6.55
CA LEU A 84 -0.25 7.24 -6.33
C LEU A 84 -1.73 7.04 -6.03
N VAL A 85 -2.37 6.17 -6.81
CA VAL A 85 -3.74 5.70 -6.58
C VAL A 85 -3.65 4.20 -6.35
N PHE A 86 -4.20 3.71 -5.24
CA PHE A 86 -4.11 2.29 -4.94
C PHE A 86 -5.29 1.79 -4.12
N THR A 87 -5.52 0.48 -4.20
CA THR A 87 -6.45 -0.26 -3.33
C THR A 87 -5.66 -1.04 -2.28
N THR A 88 -6.28 -1.27 -1.13
CA THR A 88 -5.66 -1.98 0.00
C THR A 88 -6.72 -2.65 0.86
N HIS A 89 -6.38 -3.80 1.44
CA HIS A 89 -7.14 -4.39 2.55
C HIS A 89 -6.48 -4.14 3.91
N ASN A 90 -5.26 -3.59 3.91
CA ASN A 90 -4.51 -3.30 5.11
C ASN A 90 -5.02 -2.03 5.81
N THR A 91 -5.65 -2.22 6.97
CA THR A 91 -6.16 -1.14 7.82
C THR A 91 -5.08 -0.39 8.58
N HIS A 92 -3.83 -0.89 8.64
CA HIS A 92 -2.71 -0.22 9.31
C HIS A 92 -2.45 1.17 8.74
N ILE A 93 -2.51 1.30 7.41
CA ILE A 93 -2.27 2.57 6.71
C ILE A 93 -3.51 3.46 6.63
N LEU A 94 -4.66 2.99 7.12
CA LEU A 94 -5.90 3.76 7.15
C LEU A 94 -5.88 4.76 8.31
N THR A 95 -5.02 5.78 8.17
CA THR A 95 -4.77 6.82 9.18
C THR A 95 -4.73 8.22 8.55
N LEU A 96 -5.13 9.22 9.34
CA LEU A 96 -5.08 10.62 8.96
C LEU A 96 -3.65 11.21 9.01
N ASP A 97 -2.69 10.47 9.55
CA ASP A 97 -1.27 10.84 9.51
C ASP A 97 -0.69 10.69 8.10
N ASN A 98 -1.15 9.67 7.37
CA ASN A 98 -0.71 9.38 6.00
C ASN A 98 -1.61 10.06 4.96
N PHE A 99 -2.92 10.17 5.24
CA PHE A 99 -3.89 10.62 4.23
C PHE A 99 -4.82 11.69 4.76
N ARG A 100 -5.17 12.66 3.90
CA ARG A 100 -6.31 13.53 4.17
C ARG A 100 -7.61 12.75 3.99
N ARG A 101 -8.70 13.24 4.60
CA ARG A 101 -10.03 12.61 4.49
C ARG A 101 -10.51 12.47 3.04
N ASP A 102 -10.22 13.45 2.19
CA ASP A 102 -10.55 13.45 0.75
C ASP A 102 -9.72 12.45 -0.09
N GLN A 103 -8.65 11.89 0.50
CA GLN A 103 -7.78 10.90 -0.15
C GLN A 103 -8.12 9.47 0.26
N ILE A 104 -9.00 9.29 1.24
CA ILE A 104 -9.49 7.98 1.68
C ILE A 104 -10.86 7.76 1.05
N TRP A 105 -11.00 6.64 0.34
CA TRP A 105 -12.21 6.25 -0.36
C TRP A 105 -12.60 4.82 0.02
N PHE A 106 -13.90 4.58 0.10
CA PHE A 106 -14.48 3.28 0.43
C PHE A 106 -15.33 2.79 -0.74
N THR A 107 -15.39 1.48 -0.89
CA THR A 107 -16.27 0.79 -1.85
C THR A 107 -17.19 -0.13 -1.08
N GLU A 108 -18.50 -0.01 -1.29
CA GLU A 108 -19.50 -0.86 -0.67
C GLU A 108 -20.43 -1.43 -1.72
N LYS A 109 -20.65 -2.74 -1.68
CA LYS A 109 -21.55 -3.40 -2.62
C LYS A 109 -22.94 -3.49 -2.01
N ASP A 110 -23.92 -2.91 -2.70
CA ASP A 110 -25.32 -3.08 -2.35
C ASP A 110 -25.74 -4.53 -2.65
N PRO A 111 -26.24 -5.28 -1.64
CA PRO A 111 -26.53 -6.71 -1.81
C PRO A 111 -27.79 -6.97 -2.65
N GLU A 112 -28.71 -6.01 -2.75
CA GLU A 112 -29.99 -6.19 -3.46
C GLU A 112 -29.84 -5.92 -4.97
N SER A 113 -29.24 -4.79 -5.32
CA SER A 113 -29.01 -4.33 -6.69
C SER A 113 -27.70 -4.85 -7.28
N GLY A 114 -26.73 -5.22 -6.44
CA GLY A 114 -25.38 -5.58 -6.86
C GLY A 114 -24.50 -4.40 -7.29
N ALA A 115 -25.02 -3.17 -7.20
CA ALA A 115 -24.26 -1.95 -7.49
C ALA A 115 -23.14 -1.73 -6.46
N THR A 116 -22.13 -0.93 -6.83
CA THR A 116 -21.06 -0.53 -5.92
C THR A 116 -21.13 0.97 -5.69
N ASP A 117 -21.30 1.35 -4.44
CA ASP A 117 -21.17 2.73 -3.99
C ASP A 117 -19.69 3.03 -3.73
N PHE A 118 -19.26 4.20 -4.19
CA PHE A 118 -17.88 4.69 -4.04
C PHE A 118 -17.91 6.11 -3.48
N TYR A 119 -17.39 6.28 -2.26
CA TYR A 119 -17.49 7.54 -1.52
C TYR A 119 -16.25 7.80 -0.67
N SER A 120 -15.98 9.08 -0.43
CA SER A 120 -14.83 9.50 0.37
C SER A 120 -15.15 9.55 1.87
N LEU A 121 -14.14 9.33 2.72
CA LEU A 121 -14.23 9.64 4.16
C LEU A 121 -14.62 11.11 4.41
N TYR A 122 -14.30 12.02 3.49
CA TYR A 122 -14.69 13.43 3.57
C TYR A 122 -16.21 13.64 3.56
N GLU A 123 -16.97 12.75 2.91
CA GLU A 123 -18.43 12.83 2.81
C GLU A 123 -19.12 12.37 4.10
N ILE A 124 -18.39 11.67 4.98
CA ILE A 124 -18.91 11.17 6.25
C ILE A 124 -18.88 12.28 7.31
N SER A 125 -20.06 12.59 7.84
CA SER A 125 -20.20 13.60 8.88
C SER A 125 -19.64 13.12 10.24
N GLY A 126 -19.10 14.05 11.03
CA GLY A 126 -18.65 13.77 12.39
C GLY A 126 -17.30 13.05 12.51
N VAL A 127 -16.55 12.91 11.42
CA VAL A 127 -15.16 12.40 11.45
C VAL A 127 -14.23 13.50 11.97
N ARG A 128 -13.62 13.28 13.15
CA ARG A 128 -12.70 14.27 13.75
C ARG A 128 -11.31 14.21 13.12
N LYS A 129 -10.51 15.26 13.29
CA LYS A 129 -9.14 15.33 12.75
C LYS A 129 -8.16 14.36 13.45
N ASP A 130 -8.46 14.00 14.69
CA ASP A 130 -7.68 13.11 15.57
C ASP A 130 -8.31 11.71 15.68
N GLU A 131 -9.25 11.38 14.79
CA GLU A 131 -9.97 10.12 14.85
C GLU A 131 -9.11 8.94 14.39
N ASN A 132 -9.21 7.82 15.11
CA ASN A 132 -8.64 6.56 14.65
C ASN A 132 -9.55 5.96 13.57
N VAL A 133 -9.28 6.32 12.31
CA VAL A 133 -10.07 5.92 11.14
C VAL A 133 -10.07 4.39 10.98
N ALA A 134 -8.93 3.72 11.14
CA ALA A 134 -8.85 2.27 11.09
C ALA A 134 -9.84 1.59 12.06
N LYS A 135 -9.92 2.07 13.31
CA LYS A 135 -10.88 1.56 14.30
C LYS A 135 -12.33 1.85 13.91
N GLY A 136 -12.62 3.05 13.41
CA GLY A 136 -13.96 3.41 12.93
C GLY A 136 -14.43 2.55 11.76
N TYR A 137 -13.55 2.29 10.80
CA TYR A 137 -13.79 1.38 9.70
C TYR A 137 -14.08 -0.04 10.21
N LEU A 138 -13.20 -0.61 11.03
CA LEU A 138 -13.37 -1.96 11.58
C LEU A 138 -14.63 -2.14 12.44
N SER A 139 -15.14 -1.07 13.06
CA SER A 139 -16.41 -1.11 13.78
C SER A 139 -17.64 -0.93 12.88
N GLY A 140 -17.46 -0.80 11.56
CA GLY A 140 -18.52 -0.59 10.57
C GLY A 140 -19.08 0.84 10.53
N ARG A 141 -18.44 1.81 11.19
CA ARG A 141 -18.94 3.20 11.26
C ARG A 141 -18.99 3.86 9.88
N TYR A 142 -18.09 3.47 8.99
CA TYR A 142 -17.95 4.05 7.66
C TYR A 142 -18.48 3.15 6.56
N GLY A 143 -19.26 2.10 6.88
CA GLY A 143 -19.67 1.10 5.89
C GLY A 143 -18.48 0.32 5.33
N ALA A 144 -18.66 -0.24 4.13
CA ALA A 144 -17.64 -0.97 3.36
C ALA A 144 -16.93 -2.15 4.06
N VAL A 145 -17.45 -2.60 5.22
CA VAL A 145 -16.98 -3.82 5.89
C VAL A 145 -17.81 -5.03 5.45
N PRO A 146 -17.19 -6.20 5.22
CA PRO A 146 -17.93 -7.39 4.82
C PRO A 146 -18.93 -7.85 5.89
N PHE A 147 -20.18 -8.14 5.49
CA PHE A 147 -21.16 -8.79 6.35
C PHE A 147 -20.92 -10.31 6.37
N ILE A 148 -20.35 -10.83 7.47
CA ILE A 148 -20.03 -12.25 7.62
C ILE A 148 -21.25 -13.07 8.09
N GLY A 149 -22.27 -12.43 8.69
CA GLY A 149 -23.40 -13.12 9.34
C GLY A 149 -24.34 -13.91 8.42
N GLY A 150 -24.23 -13.76 7.09
CA GLY A 150 -24.98 -14.56 6.11
C GLY A 150 -24.12 -15.60 5.36
N LEU A 151 -22.84 -15.73 5.72
CA LEU A 151 -21.88 -16.66 5.10
C LEU A 151 -21.67 -17.94 5.92
N LEU A 152 -22.25 -18.02 7.13
CA LEU A 152 -22.28 -19.19 8.02
C LEU A 152 -23.73 -19.69 8.13
#